data_AF-P53853-F1
#
_entry.id   AF-P53853-F1
#
_cell.length_a   1.000
_cell.length_b   1.000
_cell.length_c   1.000
_cell.angle_alpha   90.00
_cell.angle_beta   90.00
_cell.angle_gamma   90.00
#
_symmetry.space_group_name_H-M   'P 1'
#
loop_
_entity.id
_entity.type
_entity.pdbx_description
1 polymer ?
#
loop_
_entity_poly.entity_id
_entity_poly.type
_entity_poly.pdbx_seq_one_letter_code
_entity_poly.pdbx_strand_id
1 'polypeptide(L)'
;MMSDQENENEHAKAFLGLAKCEEEVDAIEREVELYRLNKMKPVYEKRDAYIDEIAEFWKIVLSQHVSFANYIRASDFKYIDTIDKIKVEWLALESEMYDTRDFSITFHFHGIEGDFKEQQVTKVFQIKKGKDDQEDGILTSEPVPIEWPQSYDSINPDLIKDKRSPEGKKKYRQGMKTIFGWFRWTGLKPGKEFPHGDSLASLFSEEIYPFCVKYYAEAQRDLEDEEGESGLSADGDSEDDDGSLGEVDLPLSDEEPSSKKRKV
;
A
#
# COMPACT_ATOMS: atom_id res chain seq x y z
N MET A 1 -57.41 19.80 -21.31
CA MET A 1 -56.21 19.57 -22.12
C MET A 1 -55.34 20.79 -21.92
N MET A 2 -54.26 20.68 -21.14
CA MET A 2 -53.24 21.73 -21.11
C MET A 2 -52.70 21.90 -22.52
N SER A 3 -52.48 23.14 -22.93
CA SER A 3 -51.91 23.42 -24.26
C SER A 3 -50.47 22.94 -24.31
N ASP A 4 -49.98 22.51 -25.48
CA ASP A 4 -48.58 22.04 -25.64
C ASP A 4 -47.57 23.08 -25.12
N GLN A 5 -47.88 24.37 -25.24
CA GLN A 5 -47.08 25.49 -24.71
C GLN A 5 -47.04 25.57 -23.17
N GLU A 6 -48.14 25.22 -22.49
CA GLU A 6 -48.16 25.17 -21.02
C GLU A 6 -47.32 24.01 -20.50
N ASN A 7 -47.40 22.84 -21.15
CA ASN A 7 -46.56 21.68 -20.82
C ASN A 7 -45.07 21.97 -21.05
N GLU A 8 -44.71 22.63 -22.16
CA GLU A 8 -43.33 23.05 -22.44
C GLU A 8 -42.79 24.00 -21.36
N ASN A 9 -43.60 24.95 -20.89
CA ASN A 9 -43.22 25.89 -19.83
C ASN A 9 -43.07 25.19 -18.47
N GLU A 10 -43.94 24.22 -18.16
CA GLU A 10 -43.84 23.43 -16.94
C GLU A 10 -42.59 22.53 -16.93
N HIS A 11 -42.28 21.89 -18.06
CA HIS A 11 -41.04 21.11 -18.23
C HIS A 11 -39.79 21.99 -18.07
N ALA A 12 -39.76 23.17 -18.67
CA ALA A 12 -38.64 24.09 -18.54
C ALA A 12 -38.41 24.54 -17.08
N LYS A 13 -39.49 24.81 -16.34
CA LYS A 13 -39.41 25.12 -14.90
C LYS A 13 -38.92 23.94 -14.08
N ALA A 14 -39.39 22.73 -14.38
CA ALA A 14 -38.92 21.52 -13.72
C ALA A 14 -37.42 21.31 -13.94
N PHE A 15 -36.92 21.47 -15.17
CA PHE A 15 -35.48 21.36 -15.47
C PHE A 15 -34.64 22.41 -14.74
N LEU A 16 -35.11 23.65 -14.63
CA LEU A 16 -34.43 24.68 -13.82
C LEU A 16 -34.44 24.33 -12.33
N GLY A 17 -35.53 23.71 -11.83
CA GLY A 17 -35.60 23.23 -10.46
C GLY A 17 -34.62 22.09 -10.20
N LEU A 18 -34.56 21.11 -11.10
CA LEU A 18 -33.60 20.00 -11.02
C LEU A 18 -32.15 20.51 -11.04
N ALA A 19 -31.80 21.44 -11.93
CA ALA A 19 -30.45 22.00 -11.99
C ALA A 19 -30.01 22.63 -10.65
N LYS A 20 -30.92 23.32 -9.94
CA LYS A 20 -30.63 23.86 -8.60
C LYS A 20 -30.47 22.77 -7.55
N CYS A 21 -31.28 21.72 -7.61
CA CYS A 21 -31.13 20.58 -6.71
C CYS A 21 -29.77 19.90 -6.90
N GLU A 22 -29.29 19.75 -8.14
CA GLU A 22 -27.96 19.18 -8.41
C GLU A 22 -26.84 20.06 -7.83
N GLU A 23 -26.91 21.39 -7.99
CA GLU A 23 -25.97 22.32 -7.36
C GLU A 23 -25.97 22.21 -5.81
N GLU A 24 -27.15 22.05 -5.20
CA GLU A 24 -27.29 21.84 -3.76
C GLU A 24 -26.74 20.46 -3.32
N VAL A 25 -26.93 19.42 -4.13
CA VAL A 25 -26.37 18.08 -3.87
C VAL A 25 -24.85 18.13 -3.84
N ASP A 26 -24.20 18.75 -4.82
CA ASP A 26 -22.74 18.90 -4.86
C ASP A 26 -22.19 19.63 -3.61
N ALA A 27 -22.90 20.66 -3.16
CA ALA A 27 -22.54 21.40 -1.95
C ALA A 27 -22.70 20.54 -0.68
N ILE A 28 -23.80 19.78 -0.57
CA ILE A 28 -24.06 18.89 0.56
C ILE A 28 -23.06 17.73 0.59
N GLU A 29 -22.69 17.15 -0.55
CA GLU A 29 -21.67 16.10 -0.61
C GLU A 29 -20.33 16.60 -0.07
N ARG A 30 -19.93 17.82 -0.45
CA ARG A 30 -18.74 18.47 0.12
C ARG A 30 -18.84 18.64 1.62
N GLU A 31 -19.98 19.11 2.14
CA GLU A 31 -20.19 19.28 3.59
C GLU A 31 -20.10 17.95 4.34
N VAL A 32 -20.69 16.88 3.80
CA VAL A 32 -20.64 15.52 4.39
C VAL A 32 -19.21 14.99 4.44
N GLU A 33 -18.45 15.15 3.36
CA GLU A 33 -17.05 14.74 3.33
C GLU A 33 -16.19 15.55 4.31
N LEU A 34 -16.36 16.88 4.36
CA LEU A 34 -15.66 17.71 5.34
C LEU A 34 -16.02 17.34 6.79
N TYR A 35 -17.28 16.99 7.06
CA TYR A 35 -17.70 16.50 8.36
C TYR A 35 -16.96 15.20 8.72
N ARG A 36 -16.89 14.24 7.79
CA ARG A 36 -16.14 12.99 7.97
C ARG A 36 -14.67 13.28 8.26
N LEU A 37 -14.01 14.09 7.43
CA LEU A 37 -12.59 14.43 7.58
C LEU A 37 -12.28 15.08 8.94
N ASN A 38 -13.11 16.05 9.36
CA ASN A 38 -12.97 16.70 10.67
C ASN A 38 -13.15 15.72 11.84
N LYS A 39 -14.07 14.76 11.73
CA LYS A 39 -14.26 13.72 12.76
C LYS A 39 -13.11 12.72 12.79
N MET A 40 -12.55 12.38 11.64
CA MET A 40 -11.48 11.38 11.52
C MET A 40 -10.11 11.93 11.95
N LYS A 41 -9.81 13.22 11.70
CA LYS A 41 -8.52 13.84 12.07
C LYS A 41 -8.08 13.57 13.52
N PRO A 42 -8.87 13.90 14.57
CA PRO A 42 -8.46 13.65 15.96
C PRO A 42 -8.43 12.15 16.31
N VAL A 43 -9.14 11.29 15.58
CA VAL A 43 -9.07 9.83 15.76
C VAL A 43 -7.74 9.32 15.25
N TYR A 44 -7.32 9.75 14.06
CA TYR A 44 -6.02 9.40 13.49
C TYR A 44 -4.86 9.96 14.33
N GLU A 45 -4.94 11.19 14.84
CA GLU A 45 -3.90 11.71 15.74
C GLU A 45 -3.70 10.85 17.00
N LYS A 46 -4.79 10.43 17.65
CA LYS A 46 -4.73 9.53 18.82
C LYS A 46 -4.21 8.14 18.44
N ARG A 47 -4.65 7.60 17.30
CA ARG A 47 -4.20 6.29 16.80
C ARG A 47 -2.70 6.32 16.50
N ASP A 48 -2.25 7.35 15.78
CA ASP A 48 -0.87 7.50 15.37
C ASP A 48 0.06 7.64 16.59
N ALA A 49 -0.38 8.30 17.67
CA ALA A 49 0.37 8.35 18.93
C ALA A 49 0.60 6.97 19.57
N TYR A 50 -0.30 6.00 19.39
CA TYR A 50 -0.06 4.61 19.82
C TYR A 50 0.83 3.85 18.82
N ILE A 51 0.67 4.11 17.52
CA ILE A 51 1.50 3.51 16.47
C ILE A 51 2.97 3.90 16.65
N ASP A 52 3.25 5.15 17.02
CA ASP A 52 4.60 5.67 17.24
C ASP A 52 5.37 4.94 18.36
N GLU A 53 4.67 4.23 19.26
CA GLU A 53 5.26 3.43 20.34
C GLU A 53 5.52 1.96 19.93
N ILE A 54 5.06 1.53 18.75
CA ILE A 54 5.16 0.15 18.27
C ILE A 54 6.33 0.04 17.27
N ALA A 55 7.39 -0.66 17.68
CA ALA A 55 8.53 -0.92 16.82
C ALA A 55 8.12 -1.69 15.55
N GLU A 56 8.70 -1.31 14.42
CA GLU A 56 8.48 -1.96 13.11
C GLU A 56 7.02 -2.00 12.62
N PHE A 57 6.11 -1.21 13.21
CA PHE A 57 4.69 -1.22 12.85
C PHE A 57 4.47 -1.06 11.33
N TRP A 58 5.03 -0.01 10.73
CA TRP A 58 4.82 0.27 9.30
C TRP A 58 5.54 -0.74 8.40
N LYS A 59 6.71 -1.24 8.80
CA LYS A 59 7.39 -2.35 8.10
C LYS A 59 6.48 -3.58 8.01
N ILE A 60 5.86 -3.97 9.11
CA ILE A 60 4.93 -5.11 9.17
C ILE A 60 3.70 -4.85 8.31
N VAL A 61 3.07 -3.67 8.45
CA VAL A 61 1.87 -3.30 7.67
C VAL A 61 2.12 -3.34 6.16
N LEU A 62 3.23 -2.76 5.69
CA LEU A 62 3.54 -2.71 4.26
C LEU A 62 3.92 -4.07 3.70
N SER A 63 4.52 -4.94 4.50
CA SER A 63 4.85 -6.31 4.11
C SER A 63 3.60 -7.21 4.02
N GLN A 64 2.65 -7.03 4.94
CA GLN A 64 1.39 -7.78 4.95
C GLN A 64 0.45 -7.37 3.81
N HIS A 65 0.51 -6.12 3.37
CA HIS A 65 -0.43 -5.59 2.38
C HIS A 65 -0.22 -6.21 1.00
N VAL A 66 -1.08 -7.17 0.63
CA VAL A 66 -0.98 -8.02 -0.57
C VAL A 66 -0.74 -7.28 -1.90
N SER A 67 -1.32 -6.09 -2.05
CA SER A 67 -1.23 -5.34 -3.31
C SER A 67 -0.07 -4.35 -3.34
N PHE A 68 0.52 -3.99 -2.20
CA PHE A 68 1.53 -2.92 -2.13
C PHE A 68 2.81 -3.33 -2.87
N ALA A 69 3.23 -4.58 -2.66
CA ALA A 69 4.39 -5.19 -3.31
C ALA A 69 4.35 -5.14 -4.85
N ASN A 70 3.14 -5.06 -5.45
CA ASN A 70 2.97 -5.04 -6.90
C ASN A 70 3.38 -3.72 -7.56
N TYR A 71 3.46 -2.63 -6.78
CA TYR A 71 3.80 -1.30 -7.31
C TYR A 71 5.30 -1.05 -7.35
N ILE A 72 6.05 -1.63 -6.42
CA ILE A 72 7.47 -1.32 -6.19
C ILE A 72 8.37 -2.45 -6.66
N ARG A 73 9.69 -2.22 -6.68
CA ARG A 73 10.63 -3.31 -6.99
C ARG A 73 10.96 -4.09 -5.72
N ALA A 74 11.30 -5.36 -5.89
CA ALA A 74 11.79 -6.19 -4.78
C ALA A 74 13.03 -5.60 -4.07
N SER A 75 13.86 -4.83 -4.78
CA SER A 75 15.02 -4.13 -4.20
C SER A 75 14.65 -2.95 -3.31
N ASP A 76 13.41 -2.45 -3.40
CA ASP A 76 12.94 -1.31 -2.61
C ASP A 76 12.61 -1.73 -1.16
N PHE A 77 12.28 -3.00 -0.90
CA PHE A 77 11.87 -3.48 0.42
C PHE A 77 12.89 -3.15 1.52
N LYS A 78 14.18 -3.29 1.24
CA LYS A 78 15.26 -2.92 2.18
C LYS A 78 15.11 -1.47 2.69
N TYR A 79 14.63 -0.55 1.85
CA TYR A 79 14.44 0.86 2.20
C TYR A 79 13.04 1.13 2.76
N ILE A 80 12.03 0.41 2.28
CA ILE A 80 10.67 0.44 2.83
C ILE A 80 10.64 -0.02 4.28
N ASP A 81 11.45 -1.02 4.64
CA ASP A 81 11.59 -1.53 6.02
C ASP A 81 12.08 -0.45 6.99
N THR A 82 12.67 0.64 6.47
CA THR A 82 13.13 1.77 7.29
C THR A 82 12.07 2.82 7.57
N ILE A 83 10.84 2.63 7.08
CA ILE A 83 9.72 3.51 7.37
C ILE A 83 9.24 3.25 8.79
N ASP A 84 9.39 4.24 9.66
CA ASP A 84 8.90 4.23 11.04
C ASP A 84 7.65 5.09 11.22
N LYS A 85 7.31 5.96 10.25
CA LYS A 85 6.12 6.80 10.29
C LYS A 85 5.56 7.08 8.91
N ILE A 86 4.24 6.90 8.77
CA ILE A 86 3.43 7.39 7.66
C ILE A 86 2.32 8.27 8.22
N LYS A 87 2.13 9.45 7.64
CA LYS A 87 1.06 10.39 8.00
C LYS A 87 0.34 10.88 6.76
N VAL A 88 -0.98 10.69 6.71
CA VAL A 88 -1.85 11.26 5.67
C VAL A 88 -2.63 12.44 6.25
N GLU A 89 -2.64 13.55 5.52
CA GLU A 89 -3.37 14.77 5.89
C GLU A 89 -4.23 15.26 4.71
N TRP A 90 -5.52 15.47 4.93
CA TRP A 90 -6.46 15.93 3.90
C TRP A 90 -6.49 17.46 3.84
N LEU A 91 -6.14 18.03 2.68
CA LEU A 91 -5.90 19.46 2.51
C LEU A 91 -7.18 20.29 2.54
N ALA A 92 -8.33 19.68 2.23
CA ALA A 92 -9.64 20.33 2.30
C ALA A 92 -9.98 20.87 3.70
N LEU A 93 -9.31 20.37 4.75
CA LEU A 93 -9.43 20.91 6.11
C LEU A 93 -8.65 22.23 6.34
N GLU A 94 -7.68 22.54 5.48
CA GLU A 94 -6.86 23.75 5.57
C GLU A 94 -7.45 24.92 4.78
N SER A 95 -8.09 24.62 3.66
CA SER A 95 -8.67 25.65 2.78
C SER A 95 -9.82 25.08 1.96
N GLU A 96 -10.86 25.90 1.80
CA GLU A 96 -11.98 25.61 0.90
C GLU A 96 -11.57 25.55 -0.58
N MET A 97 -10.36 26.02 -0.93
CA MET A 97 -9.83 25.95 -2.30
C MET A 97 -9.43 24.54 -2.73
N TYR A 98 -9.26 23.60 -1.79
CA TYR A 98 -8.90 22.22 -2.09
C TYR A 98 -10.13 21.33 -2.31
N ASP A 99 -9.97 20.35 -3.20
CA ASP A 99 -10.93 19.25 -3.37
C ASP A 99 -10.91 18.36 -2.11
N THR A 100 -12.04 17.76 -1.75
CA THR A 100 -12.12 16.86 -0.57
C THR A 100 -11.24 15.62 -0.72
N ARG A 101 -10.84 15.31 -1.96
CA ARG A 101 -9.90 14.24 -2.32
C ARG A 101 -8.43 14.67 -2.33
N ASP A 102 -8.12 15.93 -2.04
CA ASP A 102 -6.74 16.41 -1.98
C ASP A 102 -6.09 16.03 -0.64
N PHE A 103 -4.89 15.46 -0.69
CA PHE A 103 -4.16 15.01 0.50
C PHE A 103 -2.65 15.15 0.35
N SER A 104 -1.95 15.11 1.47
CA SER A 104 -0.50 14.92 1.51
C SER A 104 -0.16 13.63 2.26
N ILE A 105 0.95 13.01 1.88
CA ILE A 105 1.51 11.85 2.57
C ILE A 105 2.92 12.18 3.00
N THR A 106 3.17 12.14 4.30
CA THR A 106 4.47 12.32 4.92
C THR A 106 5.03 10.96 5.34
N PHE A 107 6.23 10.65 4.86
CA PHE A 107 7.00 9.47 5.25
C PHE A 107 8.21 9.92 6.07
N HIS A 108 8.51 9.20 7.15
CA HIS A 108 9.81 9.25 7.80
C HIS A 108 10.54 7.94 7.56
N PHE A 109 11.79 8.04 7.11
CA PHE A 109 12.70 6.93 6.89
C PHE A 109 13.85 7.08 7.87
N HIS A 110 14.11 6.08 8.71
CA HIS A 110 15.23 6.10 9.65
C HIS A 110 16.59 5.80 8.96
N GLY A 111 16.59 5.45 7.67
CA GLY A 111 17.79 5.25 6.87
C GLY A 111 18.57 3.96 7.18
N ILE A 112 19.69 3.80 6.46
CA ILE A 112 20.65 2.70 6.54
C ILE A 112 22.06 3.28 6.40
N GLU A 113 22.89 3.11 7.43
CA GLU A 113 24.25 3.64 7.46
C GLU A 113 25.04 3.23 6.21
N GLY A 114 25.65 4.22 5.54
CA GLY A 114 26.47 4.01 4.34
C GLY A 114 25.71 3.73 3.04
N ASP A 115 24.38 3.71 3.03
CA ASP A 115 23.59 3.43 1.82
C ASP A 115 22.42 4.41 1.65
N PHE A 116 21.56 4.57 2.66
CA PHE A 116 20.33 5.35 2.57
C PHE A 116 20.20 6.33 3.73
N LYS A 117 20.03 7.62 3.46
CA LYS A 117 20.03 8.64 4.51
C LYS A 117 18.67 8.75 5.20
N GLU A 118 18.71 8.94 6.52
CA GLU A 118 17.54 9.32 7.32
C GLU A 118 16.94 10.62 6.79
N GLN A 119 15.63 10.61 6.52
CA GLN A 119 14.94 11.76 5.94
C GLN A 119 13.43 11.67 6.12
N GLN A 120 12.80 12.85 6.10
CA GLN A 120 11.35 12.99 6.03
C GLN A 120 10.95 13.58 4.69
N VAL A 121 9.96 12.98 4.03
CA VAL A 121 9.48 13.43 2.71
C VAL A 121 7.96 13.53 2.70
N THR A 122 7.45 14.70 2.36
CA THR A 122 6.02 14.95 2.19
C THR A 122 5.69 15.13 0.71
N LYS A 123 4.83 14.27 0.18
CA LYS A 123 4.32 14.36 -1.19
C LYS A 123 2.86 14.77 -1.19
N VAL A 124 2.52 15.77 -2.01
CA VAL A 124 1.17 16.35 -2.10
C VAL A 124 0.46 15.84 -3.35
N PHE A 125 -0.80 15.46 -3.21
CA PHE A 125 -1.66 14.96 -4.28
C PHE A 125 -2.94 15.79 -4.35
N GLN A 126 -3.25 16.27 -5.56
CA GLN A 126 -4.35 17.19 -5.81
C GLN A 126 -5.08 16.85 -7.09
N ILE A 127 -6.40 16.96 -7.06
CA ILE A 127 -7.25 16.83 -8.23
C ILE A 127 -7.07 18.06 -9.13
N LYS A 128 -6.71 17.82 -10.39
CA LYS A 128 -6.74 18.84 -11.45
C LYS A 128 -7.87 18.53 -12.41
N LYS A 129 -8.84 19.44 -12.48
CA LYS A 129 -9.91 19.40 -13.48
C LYS A 129 -9.37 19.90 -14.83
N GLY A 130 -9.81 19.25 -15.91
CA GLY A 130 -9.48 19.67 -17.27
C GLY A 130 -10.09 21.03 -17.59
N LYS A 131 -9.74 21.60 -18.76
CA LYS A 131 -10.41 22.81 -19.26
C LYS A 131 -11.87 22.57 -19.66
N ASP A 132 -12.21 21.32 -19.93
CA ASP A 132 -13.57 20.89 -20.19
C ASP A 132 -14.12 20.36 -18.86
N ASP A 133 -15.03 21.12 -18.23
CA ASP A 133 -15.64 20.85 -16.90
C ASP A 133 -16.44 19.52 -16.82
N GLN A 134 -16.37 18.66 -17.84
CA GLN A 134 -17.08 17.38 -17.92
C GLN A 134 -16.31 16.20 -17.33
N GLU A 135 -15.02 16.35 -16.99
CA GLU A 135 -14.23 15.29 -16.37
C GLU A 135 -14.10 15.51 -14.85
N ASP A 136 -14.30 14.45 -14.05
CA ASP A 136 -14.23 14.41 -12.56
C ASP A 136 -12.87 14.81 -11.95
N GLY A 137 -11.95 15.28 -12.78
CA GLY A 137 -10.58 15.63 -12.48
C GLY A 137 -9.67 14.41 -12.33
N ILE A 138 -8.39 14.61 -12.60
CA ILE A 138 -7.36 13.58 -12.42
C ILE A 138 -6.50 13.89 -11.20
N LEU A 139 -6.08 12.86 -10.46
CA LEU A 139 -5.11 13.03 -9.39
C LEU A 139 -3.74 13.38 -9.98
N THR A 140 -3.13 14.45 -9.47
CA THR A 140 -1.82 14.92 -9.90
C THR A 140 -0.95 15.22 -8.71
N SER A 141 0.36 15.34 -8.94
CA SER A 141 1.33 15.68 -7.90
C SER A 141 2.46 16.52 -8.48
N GLU A 142 3.32 17.01 -7.61
CA GLU A 142 4.58 17.65 -7.95
C GLU A 142 5.76 16.76 -7.55
N PRO A 143 6.90 16.80 -8.28
CA PRO A 143 8.10 16.10 -7.87
C PRO A 143 8.59 16.65 -6.53
N VAL A 144 8.84 15.77 -5.56
CA VAL A 144 9.43 16.15 -4.27
C VAL A 144 10.88 15.65 -4.18
N PRO A 145 11.81 16.44 -3.63
CA PRO A 145 13.17 16.00 -3.37
C PRO A 145 13.20 14.81 -2.38
N ILE A 146 14.00 13.81 -2.70
CA ILE A 146 14.32 12.66 -1.84
C ILE A 146 15.74 12.21 -2.16
N GLU A 147 16.54 11.90 -1.15
CA GLU A 147 17.88 11.34 -1.33
C GLU A 147 17.78 9.85 -1.63
N TRP A 148 18.23 9.46 -2.82
CA TRP A 148 18.19 8.06 -3.27
C TRP A 148 19.28 7.26 -2.56
N PRO A 149 19.07 5.94 -2.33
CA PRO A 149 20.13 5.07 -1.84
C PRO A 149 21.35 5.09 -2.76
N GLN A 150 22.55 5.04 -2.19
CA GLN A 150 23.81 4.95 -2.94
C GLN A 150 23.83 3.71 -3.85
N SER A 151 23.25 2.60 -3.38
CA SER A 151 23.06 1.39 -4.20
C SER A 151 22.27 1.64 -5.49
N TYR A 152 21.48 2.72 -5.56
CA TYR A 152 20.71 3.12 -6.73
C TYR A 152 21.41 4.15 -7.62
N ASP A 153 22.66 4.53 -7.36
CA ASP A 153 23.41 5.50 -8.17
C ASP A 153 23.39 5.17 -9.68
N SER A 154 23.49 3.87 -10.01
CA SER A 154 23.48 3.39 -11.39
C SER A 154 22.16 3.58 -12.13
N ILE A 155 21.05 3.76 -11.41
CA ILE A 155 19.69 3.95 -11.94
C ILE A 155 19.06 5.28 -11.50
N ASN A 156 19.77 6.09 -10.72
CA ASN A 156 19.30 7.38 -10.25
C ASN A 156 19.15 8.34 -11.45
N PRO A 157 17.94 8.85 -11.73
CA PRO A 157 17.71 9.71 -12.89
C PRO A 157 18.59 10.97 -12.89
N ASP A 158 19.04 11.47 -11.74
CA ASP A 158 19.84 12.70 -11.69
C ASP A 158 21.34 12.43 -11.95
N LEU A 159 21.79 11.18 -11.78
CA LEU A 159 23.19 10.77 -12.00
C LEU A 159 23.44 10.16 -13.39
N ILE A 160 22.38 9.76 -14.11
CA ILE A 160 22.50 9.22 -15.48
C ILE A 160 22.85 10.36 -16.46
N LYS A 161 24.13 10.37 -16.90
CA LYS A 161 24.66 11.37 -17.85
C LYS A 161 24.01 11.31 -19.24
N ASP A 162 23.81 10.11 -19.77
CA ASP A 162 23.17 9.91 -21.07
C ASP A 162 21.89 9.09 -20.91
N LYS A 163 20.74 9.76 -21.01
CA LYS A 163 19.41 9.14 -20.96
C LYS A 163 18.88 8.74 -22.34
N ARG A 164 19.64 8.95 -23.42
CA ARG A 164 19.20 8.74 -24.81
C ARG A 164 19.71 7.42 -25.41
N SER A 165 20.90 6.95 -25.01
CA SER A 165 21.41 5.64 -25.41
C SER A 165 20.48 4.50 -24.94
N PRO A 166 20.53 3.32 -25.61
CA PRO A 166 19.75 2.15 -25.18
C PRO A 166 20.00 1.77 -23.72
N GLU A 167 21.26 1.80 -23.28
CA GLU A 167 21.65 1.48 -21.90
C GLU A 167 21.20 2.56 -20.91
N GLY A 168 21.37 3.83 -21.26
CA GLY A 168 20.87 4.96 -20.48
C GLY A 168 19.37 4.94 -20.26
N LYS A 169 18.61 4.69 -21.33
CA LYS A 169 17.15 4.50 -21.28
C LYS A 169 16.75 3.31 -20.41
N LYS A 170 17.51 2.21 -20.46
CA LYS A 170 17.26 1.03 -19.63
C LYS A 170 17.44 1.35 -18.14
N LYS A 171 18.55 1.97 -17.75
CA LYS A 171 18.83 2.41 -16.37
C LYS A 171 17.80 3.42 -15.87
N TYR A 172 17.46 4.42 -16.68
CA TYR A 172 16.43 5.40 -16.33
C TYR A 172 15.08 4.74 -16.07
N ARG A 173 14.63 3.83 -16.95
CA ARG A 173 13.37 3.10 -16.74
C ARG A 173 13.40 2.19 -15.51
N GLN A 174 14.57 1.62 -15.17
CA GLN A 174 14.72 0.83 -13.96
C GLN A 174 14.55 1.70 -12.71
N GLY A 175 15.17 2.88 -12.67
CA GLY A 175 15.01 3.85 -11.59
C GLY A 175 13.57 4.37 -11.48
N MET A 176 12.93 4.71 -12.60
CA MET A 176 11.53 5.20 -12.57
C MET A 176 10.51 4.15 -12.13
N LYS A 177 10.89 2.88 -11.97
CA LYS A 177 10.04 1.82 -11.42
C LYS A 177 10.26 1.56 -9.92
N THR A 178 11.19 2.27 -9.28
CA THR A 178 11.37 2.18 -7.83
C THR A 178 10.42 3.11 -7.10
N ILE A 179 10.19 2.89 -5.81
CA ILE A 179 9.45 3.84 -4.96
C ILE A 179 10.04 5.26 -4.99
N PHE A 180 11.35 5.40 -5.17
CA PHE A 180 12.01 6.70 -5.31
C PHE A 180 11.64 7.40 -6.63
N GLY A 181 11.32 6.62 -7.68
CA GLY A 181 10.74 7.11 -8.92
C GLY A 181 9.32 7.64 -8.73
N TRP A 182 8.53 7.06 -7.81
CA TRP A 182 7.19 7.52 -7.47
C TRP A 182 7.19 8.92 -6.83
N PHE A 183 8.20 9.29 -6.04
CA PHE A 183 8.32 10.65 -5.53
C PHE A 183 8.46 11.73 -6.64
N ARG A 184 8.90 11.33 -7.85
CA ARG A 184 8.94 12.19 -9.06
C ARG A 184 7.66 12.13 -9.91
N TRP A 185 6.73 11.24 -9.61
CA TRP A 185 5.48 11.10 -10.36
C TRP A 185 4.64 12.38 -10.26
N THR A 186 4.03 12.78 -11.37
CA THR A 186 3.18 13.98 -11.45
C THR A 186 1.77 13.68 -11.96
N GLY A 187 1.57 12.55 -12.66
CA GLY A 187 0.31 12.24 -13.34
C GLY A 187 0.13 12.97 -14.68
N LEU A 188 1.03 13.91 -15.01
CA LEU A 188 0.92 14.77 -16.18
C LEU A 188 1.72 14.25 -17.39
N LYS A 189 2.49 13.16 -17.25
CA LYS A 189 3.29 12.57 -18.33
C LYS A 189 3.03 11.06 -18.47
N PRO A 190 1.86 10.66 -18.99
CA PRO A 190 1.49 9.26 -19.16
C PRO A 190 2.58 8.44 -19.88
N GLY A 191 2.93 7.28 -19.31
CA GLY A 191 3.92 6.36 -19.86
C GLY A 191 5.39 6.80 -19.74
N LYS A 192 5.68 7.96 -19.13
CA LYS A 192 7.05 8.48 -18.94
C LYS A 192 7.50 8.58 -17.48
N GLU A 193 6.61 8.26 -16.56
CA GLU A 193 6.81 8.36 -15.10
C GLU A 193 6.63 6.99 -14.43
N PHE A 194 6.60 6.98 -13.09
CA PHE A 194 6.31 5.79 -12.31
C PHE A 194 4.95 5.19 -12.73
N PRO A 195 4.84 3.88 -13.00
CA PRO A 195 3.58 3.26 -13.38
C PRO A 195 2.54 3.34 -12.26
N HIS A 196 1.31 3.75 -12.57
CA HIS A 196 0.18 3.76 -11.61
C HIS A 196 0.46 4.55 -10.32
N GLY A 197 1.17 5.68 -10.43
CA GLY A 197 1.53 6.49 -9.25
C GLY A 197 0.31 7.14 -8.56
N ASP A 198 -0.76 7.39 -9.31
CA ASP A 198 -2.07 7.77 -8.81
C ASP A 198 -2.69 6.65 -7.97
N SER A 199 -2.72 5.43 -8.50
CA SER A 199 -3.28 4.27 -7.79
C SER A 199 -2.49 3.95 -6.52
N LEU A 200 -1.16 4.08 -6.53
CA LEU A 200 -0.34 3.93 -5.31
C LEU A 200 -0.62 5.04 -4.29
N ALA A 201 -0.88 6.28 -4.74
CA ALA A 201 -1.24 7.37 -3.84
C ALA A 201 -2.60 7.12 -3.17
N SER A 202 -3.63 6.75 -3.95
CA SER A 202 -4.93 6.34 -3.42
C SER A 202 -4.82 5.13 -2.50
N LEU A 203 -3.95 4.15 -2.83
CA LEU A 203 -3.72 3.00 -1.95
C LEU A 203 -3.25 3.43 -0.56
N PHE A 204 -2.35 4.41 -0.48
CA PHE A 204 -1.93 4.96 0.81
C PHE A 204 -3.06 5.70 1.54
N SER A 205 -3.79 6.58 0.85
CA SER A 205 -4.80 7.45 1.49
C SER A 205 -6.11 6.75 1.83
N GLU A 206 -6.49 5.71 1.07
CA GLU A 206 -7.81 5.06 1.15
C GLU A 206 -7.74 3.67 1.80
N GLU A 207 -6.60 2.98 1.72
CA GLU A 207 -6.47 1.60 2.22
C GLU A 207 -5.39 1.45 3.31
N ILE A 208 -4.11 1.65 2.97
CA ILE A 208 -2.99 1.39 3.88
C ILE A 208 -3.07 2.26 5.13
N TYR A 209 -3.16 3.59 5.00
CA TYR A 209 -3.17 4.47 6.17
C TYR A 209 -4.45 4.33 6.99
N PRO A 210 -5.67 4.31 6.42
CA PRO A 210 -6.89 4.12 7.20
C PRO A 210 -6.96 2.78 7.95
N PHE A 211 -6.52 1.68 7.33
CA PHE A 211 -6.67 0.32 7.85
C PHE A 211 -5.36 -0.33 8.33
N CYS A 212 -4.27 0.45 8.50
CA CYS A 212 -2.97 -0.06 8.95
C CYS A 212 -3.04 -1.01 10.17
N VAL A 213 -3.85 -0.68 11.17
CA VAL A 213 -4.03 -1.51 12.38
C VAL A 213 -4.62 -2.88 12.05
N LYS A 214 -5.50 -2.98 11.05
CA LYS A 214 -6.08 -4.25 10.59
C LYS A 214 -4.99 -5.14 9.98
N TYR A 215 -4.19 -4.59 9.08
CA TYR A 215 -3.08 -5.34 8.46
C TYR A 215 -2.03 -5.75 9.50
N TYR A 216 -1.73 -4.90 10.47
CA TYR A 216 -0.85 -5.26 11.58
C TYR A 216 -1.40 -6.45 12.39
N ALA A 217 -2.69 -6.40 12.76
CA ALA A 217 -3.34 -7.50 13.50
C ALA A 217 -3.52 -8.78 12.68
N GLU A 218 -3.65 -8.70 11.36
CA GLU A 218 -3.59 -9.85 10.46
C GLU A 218 -2.20 -10.48 10.47
N ALA A 219 -1.15 -9.69 10.32
CA ALA A 219 0.23 -10.19 10.36
C ALA A 219 0.59 -10.87 11.69
N GLN A 220 0.12 -10.35 12.83
CA GLN A 220 0.36 -11.00 14.13
C GLN A 220 -0.32 -12.38 14.24
N ARG A 221 -1.52 -12.53 13.68
CA ARG A 221 -2.24 -13.82 13.67
C ARG A 221 -1.55 -14.84 12.78
N ASP A 222 -1.11 -14.41 11.60
CA ASP A 222 -0.38 -15.28 10.67
C ASP A 222 0.92 -15.83 11.32
N LEU A 223 1.61 -15.00 12.12
CA LEU A 223 2.79 -15.44 12.90
C LEU A 223 2.43 -16.43 14.02
N GLU A 224 1.35 -16.18 14.77
CA GLU A 224 0.89 -17.09 15.83
C GLU A 224 0.46 -18.47 15.27
N ASP A 225 -0.20 -18.48 14.11
CA ASP A 225 -0.62 -19.71 13.44
C ASP A 225 0.59 -20.52 12.92
N GLU A 226 1.61 -19.85 12.36
CA GLU A 226 2.87 -20.49 11.94
C GLU A 226 3.66 -21.08 13.13
N GLU A 227 3.70 -20.38 14.26
CA GLU A 227 4.34 -20.88 15.49
C GLU A 227 3.57 -22.08 16.08
N GLY A 228 2.23 -22.03 16.06
CA GLY A 228 1.36 -23.10 16.57
C GLY A 228 1.43 -24.40 15.77
N GLU A 229 1.52 -24.33 14.44
CA GLU A 229 1.66 -25.51 13.59
C GLU A 229 3.04 -26.19 13.72
N SER A 230 4.09 -25.40 14.01
CA SER A 230 5.43 -25.95 14.25
C SER A 230 5.55 -26.78 15.55
N GLY A 231 4.63 -26.58 16.50
CA GLY A 231 4.61 -27.29 17.80
C GLY A 231 3.82 -28.60 17.83
N LEU A 232 3.11 -28.96 16.75
CA LEU A 232 2.19 -30.11 16.71
C LEU A 232 2.74 -31.32 15.91
N SER A 233 4.04 -31.34 15.62
CA SER A 233 4.67 -32.39 14.81
C SER A 233 6.04 -32.85 15.35
N ALA A 234 6.09 -33.46 16.55
CA ALA A 234 7.32 -34.14 16.99
C ALA A 234 7.17 -35.32 17.98
N ASP A 235 6.14 -35.43 18.82
CA ASP A 235 6.10 -36.47 19.88
C ASP A 235 5.03 -37.55 19.67
N GLY A 236 5.19 -38.31 18.59
CA GLY A 236 4.28 -39.38 18.22
C GLY A 236 4.98 -40.69 17.85
N ASP A 237 6.00 -41.13 18.59
CA ASP A 237 6.33 -42.56 18.66
C ASP A 237 7.29 -42.93 19.81
N SER A 238 7.05 -44.09 20.39
CA SER A 238 7.89 -44.89 21.31
C SER A 238 8.14 -44.37 22.74
N GLU A 239 7.59 -45.09 23.74
CA GLU A 239 8.35 -45.79 24.78
C GLU A 239 7.42 -46.65 25.67
N ASP A 240 7.44 -47.95 25.39
CA ASP A 240 7.57 -49.07 26.34
C ASP A 240 6.62 -49.20 27.54
N ASP A 241 5.62 -50.08 27.36
CA ASP A 241 4.84 -50.75 28.40
C ASP A 241 5.62 -51.96 28.96
N ASP A 242 6.16 -51.79 30.17
CA ASP A 242 6.82 -52.80 31.01
C ASP A 242 5.81 -53.84 31.54
N GLY A 243 5.90 -55.07 31.03
CA GLY A 243 5.06 -56.19 31.44
C GLY A 243 5.80 -57.52 31.51
N SER A 244 6.48 -57.76 32.64
CA SER A 244 6.63 -59.06 33.32
C SER A 244 7.40 -60.20 32.63
N LEU A 245 8.55 -60.52 33.23
CA LEU A 245 9.44 -61.65 32.99
C LEU A 245 8.80 -63.02 33.31
N GLY A 246 9.01 -64.00 32.42
CA GLY A 246 8.77 -65.43 32.67
C GLY A 246 9.51 -66.30 31.65
N GLU A 247 10.57 -66.98 32.10
CA GLU A 247 11.37 -67.98 31.37
C GLU A 247 10.51 -69.05 30.69
N VAL A 248 10.87 -69.50 29.48
CA VAL A 248 11.47 -70.84 29.22
C VAL A 248 11.72 -71.13 27.71
N ASP A 249 12.97 -71.50 27.42
CA ASP A 249 13.52 -72.50 26.45
C ASP A 249 13.09 -72.58 24.95
N LEU A 250 13.96 -72.03 24.07
CA LEU A 250 14.74 -72.65 22.94
C LEU A 250 14.33 -74.03 22.33
N PRO A 251 14.78 -74.44 21.10
CA PRO A 251 15.55 -73.73 20.03
C PRO A 251 15.24 -74.16 18.54
N LEU A 252 16.07 -73.64 17.60
CA LEU A 252 16.41 -74.16 16.23
C LEU A 252 15.36 -73.92 15.13
N SER A 253 15.67 -73.52 13.89
CA SER A 253 16.92 -73.33 13.15
C SER A 253 16.57 -72.65 11.81
N ASP A 254 17.48 -71.80 11.32
CA ASP A 254 17.88 -71.49 9.94
C ASP A 254 16.87 -71.68 8.78
N GLU A 255 16.56 -70.59 8.07
CA GLU A 255 17.09 -70.40 6.70
C GLU A 255 16.89 -68.97 6.17
N GLU A 256 17.91 -68.57 5.40
CA GLU A 256 18.30 -67.22 4.98
C GLU A 256 17.55 -66.65 3.74
N PRO A 257 17.80 -65.36 3.40
CA PRO A 257 16.93 -64.52 2.59
C PRO A 257 17.38 -64.33 1.14
N SER A 258 16.48 -63.81 0.28
CA SER A 258 16.84 -63.11 -0.96
C SER A 258 15.55 -62.59 -1.63
N SER A 259 15.48 -61.51 -2.41
CA SER A 259 16.25 -60.28 -2.59
C SER A 259 15.52 -59.51 -3.72
N LYS A 260 15.62 -58.17 -3.67
CA LYS A 260 15.55 -57.21 -4.81
C LYS A 260 14.19 -56.74 -5.39
N LYS A 261 13.93 -55.46 -5.12
CA LYS A 261 13.79 -54.30 -6.06
C LYS A 261 12.80 -54.43 -7.23
N ARG A 262 11.85 -53.49 -7.36
CA ARG A 262 11.99 -52.22 -8.10
C ARG A 262 10.72 -51.34 -8.07
N LYS A 263 10.99 -50.04 -8.13
CA LYS A 263 10.13 -48.86 -8.21
C LYS A 263 9.29 -48.81 -9.50
N VAL A 264 8.07 -48.30 -9.38
CA VAL A 264 7.46 -47.33 -10.33
C VAL A 264 7.21 -46.07 -9.53
#